data_AF-A0A9E2P195-F1
#
_entry.id   AF-A0A9E2P195-F1
#
_cell.length_a   1.000
_cell.length_b   1.000
_cell.length_c   1.000
_cell.angle_alpha   90.00
_cell.angle_beta   90.00
_cell.angle_gamma   90.00
#
_symmetry.space_group_name_H-M   'P 1'
#
loop_
_entity.id
_entity.type
_entity.pdbx_description
1 polymer ?
#
loop_
_entity_poly.entity_id
_entity_poly.type
_entity_poly.pdbx_seq_one_letter_code
_entity_poly.pdbx_strand_id
1 'polypeptide(L)'
;MNLTDDEAFRVKSLYPDFTECIGKQLPAGFRLQDGGKLYKVIQAHTAQADWKPSETPALYGLVTESHAGTLKDPIPYERMMILEQGKYYTQYGVTYKCVTDSIVGYDADLTDLLALLEKV
;
A
#
# COMPACT_ATOMS: atom_id res chain seq x y z
N MET A 1 -7.01 8.15 19.08
CA MET A 1 -5.61 8.35 18.66
C MET A 1 -5.46 7.72 17.28
N ASN A 2 -5.17 8.51 16.25
CA ASN A 2 -5.01 7.99 14.89
C ASN A 2 -3.52 7.66 14.71
N LEU A 3 -3.15 6.38 14.79
CA LEU A 3 -1.77 5.95 14.61
C LEU A 3 -1.32 6.30 13.19
N THR A 4 -0.13 6.87 13.08
CA THR A 4 0.54 7.10 11.80
C THR A 4 0.77 5.77 11.08
N ASP A 5 0.94 5.80 9.75
CA ASP A 5 1.18 4.57 8.99
C ASP A 5 2.48 3.86 9.46
N ASP A 6 3.48 4.61 9.95
CA ASP A 6 4.71 4.06 10.55
C ASP A 6 4.46 3.27 11.84
N GLU A 7 3.74 3.88 12.79
CA GLU A 7 3.41 3.23 14.06
C GLU A 7 2.59 1.97 13.81
N ALA A 8 1.62 2.05 12.89
CA ALA A 8 0.80 0.92 12.49
C ALA A 8 1.61 -0.21 11.87
N PHE A 9 2.62 0.10 11.05
CA PHE A 9 3.52 -0.90 10.50
C PHE A 9 4.35 -1.60 11.59
N ARG A 10 4.86 -0.85 12.57
CA ARG A 10 5.61 -1.41 13.71
C ARG A 10 4.77 -2.32 14.59
N VAL A 11 3.49 -2.00 14.75
CA VAL A 11 2.54 -2.83 15.50
C VAL A 11 1.63 -3.64 14.59
N LYS A 12 2.07 -3.97 13.35
CA LYS A 12 1.22 -4.64 12.36
C LYS A 12 0.57 -5.92 12.90
N SER A 13 1.28 -6.66 13.73
CA SER A 13 0.83 -7.89 14.40
C SER A 13 -0.34 -7.70 15.37
N LEU A 14 -0.69 -6.46 15.74
CA LEU A 14 -1.86 -6.15 16.57
C LEU A 14 -3.15 -6.00 15.74
N TYR A 15 -3.03 -5.84 14.42
CA TYR A 15 -4.19 -5.74 13.54
C TYR A 15 -4.73 -7.14 13.21
N PRO A 16 -6.05 -7.31 13.06
CA PRO A 16 -6.63 -8.60 12.74
C PRO A 16 -6.19 -9.09 11.35
N ASP A 17 -6.15 -10.40 11.18
CA ASP A 17 -5.98 -11.00 9.86
C ASP A 17 -7.25 -10.79 9.01
N PHE A 18 -7.08 -10.70 7.69
CA PHE A 18 -8.16 -10.53 6.73
C PHE A 18 -9.25 -11.59 6.87
N THR A 19 -8.84 -12.83 7.13
CA THR A 19 -9.73 -13.98 7.34
C THR A 19 -10.65 -13.79 8.55
N GLU A 20 -10.22 -13.08 9.58
CA GLU A 20 -11.03 -12.74 10.76
C GLU A 20 -12.00 -11.59 10.49
N CYS A 21 -11.77 -10.85 9.42
CA CYS A 21 -12.59 -9.72 9.01
C CYS A 21 -13.76 -10.13 8.10
N ILE A 22 -13.73 -11.32 7.50
CA ILE A 22 -14.77 -11.79 6.57
C ILE A 22 -16.17 -11.67 7.17
N GLY A 23 -17.08 -11.05 6.41
CA GLY A 23 -18.46 -10.77 6.82
C GLY A 23 -18.63 -9.51 7.68
N LYS A 24 -17.55 -8.84 8.09
CA LYS A 24 -17.61 -7.57 8.84
C LYS A 24 -17.50 -6.36 7.91
N GLN A 25 -18.10 -5.25 8.34
CA GLN A 25 -17.94 -3.97 7.66
C GLN A 25 -16.60 -3.35 8.01
N LEU A 26 -15.81 -3.05 6.99
CA LEU A 26 -14.52 -2.39 7.08
C LEU A 26 -14.67 -0.92 6.68
N PRO A 27 -14.45 0.04 7.59
CA PRO A 27 -14.47 1.45 7.25
C PRO A 27 -13.19 1.84 6.49
N ALA A 28 -13.27 2.89 5.67
CA ALA A 28 -12.08 3.48 5.04
C ALA A 28 -11.06 3.92 6.11
N GLY A 29 -9.78 3.65 5.86
CA GLY A 29 -8.68 3.87 6.78
C GLY A 29 -8.46 2.75 7.81
N PHE A 30 -9.36 1.75 7.90
CA PHE A 30 -9.11 0.56 8.72
C PHE A 30 -7.88 -0.20 8.22
N ARG A 31 -7.13 -0.82 9.12
CA ARG A 31 -5.92 -1.58 8.77
C ARG A 31 -6.07 -3.03 9.20
N LEU A 32 -5.58 -3.93 8.37
CA LEU A 32 -5.63 -5.38 8.58
C LEU A 32 -4.42 -6.07 7.96
N GLN A 33 -4.17 -7.30 8.38
CA GLN A 33 -3.08 -8.12 7.85
C GLN A 33 -3.57 -9.11 6.80
N ASP A 34 -2.77 -9.35 5.77
CA ASP A 34 -2.96 -10.46 4.83
C ASP A 34 -1.59 -10.96 4.38
N GLY A 35 -1.31 -12.25 4.56
CA GLY A 35 -0.03 -12.86 4.17
C GLY A 35 1.21 -12.23 4.83
N GLY A 36 1.09 -11.70 6.05
CA GLY A 36 2.20 -11.04 6.78
C GLY A 36 2.48 -9.59 6.37
N LYS A 37 1.67 -9.04 5.45
CA LYS A 37 1.71 -7.64 5.03
C LYS A 37 0.55 -6.87 5.67
N LEU A 38 0.77 -5.57 5.91
CA LEU A 38 -0.25 -4.68 6.45
C LEU A 38 -0.92 -3.94 5.30
N TYR A 39 -2.24 -3.90 5.29
CA TYR A 39 -3.04 -3.19 4.30
C TYR A 39 -3.96 -2.19 4.98
N LYS A 40 -4.24 -1.09 4.27
CA LYS A 40 -5.19 -0.05 4.67
C LYS A 40 -6.36 -0.06 3.70
N VAL A 41 -7.57 -0.08 4.25
CA VAL A 41 -8.81 -0.01 3.49
C VAL A 41 -8.92 1.36 2.85
N ILE A 42 -9.01 1.41 1.52
CA ILE A 42 -9.16 2.64 0.74
C ILE A 42 -10.63 3.07 0.76
N GLN A 43 -11.53 2.12 0.50
CA GLN A 43 -12.97 2.34 0.36
C GLN A 43 -13.73 1.48 1.37
N ALA A 44 -14.71 2.06 2.05
CA ALA A 44 -15.51 1.31 3.02
C ALA A 44 -16.34 0.22 2.31
N HIS A 45 -16.30 -1.01 2.82
CA HIS A 45 -17.00 -2.16 2.23
C HIS A 45 -17.17 -3.27 3.26
N THR A 46 -17.92 -4.33 2.92
CA THR A 46 -17.99 -5.55 3.73
C THR A 46 -16.96 -6.56 3.22
N ALA A 47 -16.11 -7.08 4.09
CA ALA A 47 -15.08 -8.04 3.70
C ALA A 47 -15.69 -9.35 3.19
N GLN A 48 -15.18 -9.84 2.06
CA GLN A 48 -15.62 -11.08 1.40
C GLN A 48 -14.42 -11.94 1.09
N ALA A 49 -14.55 -13.28 1.16
CA ALA A 49 -13.40 -14.19 1.02
C ALA A 49 -12.65 -14.04 -0.31
N ASP A 50 -13.35 -13.65 -1.38
CA ASP A 50 -12.81 -13.43 -2.72
C ASP A 50 -12.22 -12.02 -2.91
N TRP A 51 -12.36 -11.13 -1.92
CA TRP A 51 -11.85 -9.76 -1.95
C TRP A 51 -10.62 -9.60 -1.08
N LYS A 52 -9.61 -10.43 -1.34
CA LYS A 52 -8.33 -10.35 -0.62
C LYS A 52 -7.59 -9.07 -0.97
N PRO A 53 -6.84 -8.48 -0.03
CA PRO A 53 -6.04 -7.28 -0.31
C PRO A 53 -5.07 -7.43 -1.48
N SER A 54 -4.47 -8.61 -1.63
CA SER A 54 -3.57 -8.93 -2.75
C SER A 54 -4.27 -9.06 -4.11
N GLU A 55 -5.60 -9.20 -4.15
CA GLU A 55 -6.39 -9.40 -5.37
C GLU A 55 -7.31 -8.20 -5.68
N THR A 56 -7.53 -7.30 -4.71
CA THR A 56 -8.48 -6.18 -4.82
C THR A 56 -7.84 -4.82 -4.47
N PRO A 57 -6.90 -4.33 -5.29
CA PRO A 57 -6.18 -3.08 -5.04
C PRO A 57 -7.06 -1.82 -5.00
N ALA A 58 -8.29 -1.90 -5.52
CA ALA A 58 -9.26 -0.81 -5.40
C ALA A 58 -9.84 -0.65 -3.98
N LEU A 59 -9.80 -1.71 -3.18
CA LEU A 59 -10.33 -1.75 -1.82
C LEU A 59 -9.24 -1.59 -0.77
N TYR A 60 -8.00 -1.99 -1.08
CA TYR A 60 -6.89 -2.03 -0.14
C TYR A 60 -5.60 -1.46 -0.75
N GLY A 61 -4.89 -0.66 0.04
CA GLY A 61 -3.55 -0.17 -0.29
C GLY A 61 -2.53 -0.79 0.66
N LEU A 62 -1.38 -1.22 0.13
CA LEU A 62 -0.30 -1.75 0.94
C LEU A 62 0.28 -0.65 1.84
N VAL A 63 0.49 -0.98 3.12
CA VAL A 63 1.17 -0.13 4.10
C VAL A 63 2.56 -0.71 4.35
N THR A 64 3.57 0.09 4.08
CA THR A 64 4.98 -0.24 4.33
C THR A 64 5.56 0.65 5.44
N GLU A 65 6.83 0.45 5.75
CA GLU A 65 7.59 1.35 6.62
C GLU A 65 7.55 2.78 6.09
N SER A 66 7.59 3.77 6.99
CA SER A 66 7.52 5.16 6.56
C SER A 66 8.89 5.62 6.05
N HIS A 67 8.90 6.07 4.79
CA HIS A 67 10.04 6.73 4.17
C HIS A 67 9.66 8.15 3.79
N ALA A 68 10.63 9.05 3.76
CA ALA A 68 10.39 10.43 3.33
C ALA A 68 9.90 10.49 1.87
N GLY A 69 10.27 9.49 1.06
CA GLY A 69 9.99 9.43 -0.36
C GLY A 69 10.70 10.55 -1.11
N THR A 70 11.97 10.75 -0.78
CA THR A 70 12.87 11.73 -1.41
C THR A 70 13.99 10.99 -2.13
N LEU A 71 14.75 11.68 -2.98
CA LEU A 71 15.90 11.04 -3.65
C LEU A 71 16.94 10.45 -2.67
N LYS A 72 17.07 11.02 -1.46
CA LYS A 72 17.99 10.54 -0.43
C LYS A 72 17.42 9.39 0.41
N ASP A 73 16.11 9.28 0.47
CA ASP A 73 15.36 8.27 1.22
C ASP A 73 14.12 7.87 0.40
N PRO A 74 14.32 7.10 -0.68
CA PRO A 74 13.24 6.66 -1.55
C PRO A 74 12.44 5.56 -0.87
N ILE A 75 11.13 5.53 -1.13
CA ILE A 75 10.23 4.48 -0.63
C ILE A 75 10.56 3.17 -1.34
N PRO A 76 10.93 2.08 -0.65
CA PRO A 76 11.03 0.75 -1.24
C PRO A 76 9.66 0.35 -1.78
N TYR A 77 9.56 0.21 -3.10
CA TYR A 77 8.30 -0.13 -3.73
C TYR A 77 8.04 -1.63 -3.62
N GLU A 78 6.81 -1.94 -3.24
CA GLU A 78 6.24 -3.27 -3.32
C GLU A 78 4.97 -3.23 -4.19
N ARG A 79 4.70 -4.34 -4.89
CA ARG A 79 3.46 -4.49 -5.68
C ARG A 79 2.25 -4.26 -4.77
N MET A 80 1.20 -3.66 -5.32
CA MET A 80 0.01 -3.18 -4.58
C MET A 80 0.21 -1.92 -3.72
N MET A 81 1.37 -1.27 -3.80
CA MET A 81 1.57 0.04 -3.16
C MET A 81 0.96 1.16 -4.00
N ILE A 82 0.29 2.09 -3.32
CA ILE A 82 -0.22 3.33 -3.93
C ILE A 82 0.96 4.30 -4.07
N LEU A 83 1.19 4.73 -5.30
CA LEU A 83 2.14 5.77 -5.67
C LEU A 83 1.54 7.16 -5.45
N GLU A 84 2.30 8.04 -4.80
CA GLU A 84 1.97 9.43 -4.54
C GLU A 84 2.86 10.36 -5.38
N GLN A 85 2.25 11.35 -6.03
CA GLN A 85 2.92 12.30 -6.91
C GLN A 85 4.02 13.05 -6.15
N GLY A 86 5.18 13.17 -6.80
CA GLY A 86 6.34 13.88 -6.28
C GLY A 86 7.19 13.04 -5.32
N LYS A 87 6.74 11.85 -4.92
CA LYS A 87 7.54 10.91 -4.13
C LYS A 87 8.49 10.11 -5.00
N TYR A 88 9.57 9.65 -4.37
CA TYR A 88 10.59 8.81 -4.98
C TYR A 88 10.43 7.37 -4.49
N TYR A 89 10.45 6.43 -5.43
CA TYR A 89 10.30 5.00 -5.19
C TYR A 89 11.51 4.26 -5.72
N THR A 90 11.96 3.21 -5.02
CA THR A 90 13.08 2.37 -5.43
C THR A 90 12.65 0.92 -5.54
N GLN A 91 13.05 0.26 -6.63
CA GLN A 91 12.84 -1.18 -6.82
C GLN A 91 14.08 -1.78 -7.48
N TYR A 92 14.58 -2.88 -6.91
CA TYR A 92 15.80 -3.56 -7.37
C TYR A 92 17.03 -2.65 -7.53
N GLY A 93 17.10 -1.58 -6.72
CA GLY A 93 18.19 -0.59 -6.78
C GLY A 93 18.01 0.52 -7.82
N VAL A 94 16.90 0.55 -8.57
CA VAL A 94 16.57 1.61 -9.52
C VAL A 94 15.55 2.56 -8.89
N THR A 95 15.83 3.87 -8.95
CA THR A 95 14.95 4.91 -8.39
C THR A 95 14.11 5.57 -9.48
N TYR A 96 12.84 5.81 -9.15
CA TYR A 96 11.86 6.48 -9.99
C TYR A 96 11.18 7.58 -9.19
N LYS A 97 10.82 8.68 -9.86
CA LYS A 97 9.98 9.73 -9.32
C LYS A 97 8.57 9.52 -9.84
N CYS A 98 7.60 9.45 -8.95
CA CYS A 98 6.20 9.44 -9.33
C CYS A 98 5.80 10.82 -9.86
N VAL A 99 5.31 10.86 -11.10
CA VAL A 99 4.86 12.09 -11.76
C VAL A 99 3.36 12.28 -11.67
N THR A 100 2.61 11.22 -11.39
CA THR A 100 1.14 11.22 -11.29
C THR A 100 0.68 10.26 -10.21
N ASP A 101 -0.22 10.72 -9.32
CA ASP A 101 -0.81 9.87 -8.29
C ASP A 101 -1.48 8.63 -8.88
N SER A 102 -1.22 7.48 -8.29
CA SER A 102 -2.03 6.30 -8.53
C SER A 102 -3.27 6.32 -7.63
N ILE A 103 -4.40 5.89 -8.18
CA ILE A 103 -5.65 5.76 -7.40
C ILE A 103 -5.65 4.45 -6.61
N VAL A 104 -4.90 3.45 -7.09
CA VAL A 104 -4.84 2.08 -6.56
C VAL A 104 -3.42 1.55 -6.66
N GLY A 105 -3.12 0.52 -5.87
CA GLY A 105 -1.90 -0.25 -6.07
C GLY A 105 -1.94 -1.07 -7.36
N TYR A 106 -0.81 -1.22 -8.03
CA TYR A 106 -0.71 -2.05 -9.23
C TYR A 106 0.05 -3.35 -8.95
N ASP A 107 -0.38 -4.46 -9.56
CA ASP A 107 0.39 -5.71 -9.60
C ASP A 107 1.51 -5.66 -10.64
N ALA A 108 2.30 -4.59 -10.66
CA ALA A 108 3.32 -4.36 -11.67
C ALA A 108 4.59 -3.79 -11.03
N ASP A 109 5.72 -4.03 -11.67
CA ASP A 109 6.99 -3.45 -11.27
C ASP A 109 7.06 -1.98 -11.71
N LEU A 110 7.88 -1.17 -11.03
CA LEU A 110 8.10 0.24 -11.40
C LEU A 110 8.57 0.40 -12.86
N THR A 111 9.26 -0.62 -13.41
CA THR A 111 9.70 -0.65 -14.80
C THR A 111 8.55 -0.70 -15.81
N ASP A 112 7.38 -1.20 -15.41
CA ASP A 112 6.19 -1.32 -16.26
C ASP A 112 5.22 -0.14 -16.05
N LEU A 113 5.42 0.65 -14.99
CA LEU A 113 4.59 1.80 -14.62
C LEU A 113 5.16 3.14 -15.10
N LEU A 114 5.95 3.14 -16.17
CA LEU A 114 6.60 4.35 -16.72
C LEU A 114 5.61 5.42 -17.23
N ALA A 115 4.33 5.08 -17.36
CA ALA A 115 3.28 6.07 -17.62
C ALA A 115 3.01 6.99 -16.41
N LEU A 116 3.33 6.52 -15.19
CA LEU A 116 3.15 7.25 -13.92
C LEU A 116 4.48 7.65 -13.28
N LEU A 117 5.59 7.15 -13.81
CA LEU A 117 6.91 7.22 -13.19
C LEU A 117 7.96 7.72 -14.18
N GLU A 118 8.83 8.58 -13.70
CA GLU A 118 10.02 9.03 -14.42
C GLU A 118 11.26 8.44 -13.77
N LYS A 119 12.11 7.76 -14.54
CA LYS A 119 13.37 7.21 -14.02
C LYS A 119 14.32 8.34 -13.66
N VAL A 120 14.96 8.24 -12.50
CA VAL A 120 15.96 9.21 -12.00
C VAL A 120 17.37 8.74 -12.28
#